data_AF-A0A916QPG3-F1
#
_entry.id   AF-A0A916QPG3-F1
#
_cell.length_a   1.000
_cell.length_b   1.000
_cell.length_c   1.000
_cell.angle_alpha   90.00
_cell.angle_beta   90.00
_cell.angle_gamma   90.00
#
_symmetry.space_group_name_H-M   'P 1'
#
loop_
_entity.id
_entity.type
_entity.pdbx_description
1 polymer ?
#
loop_
_entity_poly.entity_id
_entity_poly.type
_entity_poly.pdbx_seq_one_letter_code
_entity_poly.pdbx_strand_id
1 'polypeptide(L)'
;MCDLFNIIEVKEDSILETEQLGTKDKFWYCEDELNYLYKKARPNTGEAWSEKIASELCELLKLPYAHYELAIWKGNLGTISPSFVPENNTLILGNKILVKIDESYPEFNNYKVSEHTLDIVVEAIAYNSININLPLNWKPAEGIETAIETFVGYLLLDAWIGNTDRHHENWGFIMNDSVSLAPTFDHASSLGRELLDPEKQKKINNKVVKNYAAKSRSAMYEK
;
A
#
# COMPACT_ATOMS: atom_id res chain seq x y z
N MET A 1 -20.96 -9.54 21.31
CA MET A 1 -20.32 -8.49 20.49
C MET A 1 -20.16 -9.13 19.12
N CYS A 2 -20.85 -8.65 18.08
CA CYS A 2 -20.54 -9.13 16.74
C CYS A 2 -19.19 -8.53 16.36
N ASP A 3 -18.25 -9.36 15.92
CA ASP A 3 -16.96 -8.87 15.43
C ASP A 3 -17.22 -7.99 14.21
N LEU A 4 -16.73 -6.74 14.25
CA LEU A 4 -16.92 -5.74 13.18
C LEU A 4 -16.25 -6.15 11.86
N PHE A 5 -15.24 -7.02 11.93
CA PHE A 5 -14.50 -7.51 10.77
C PHE A 5 -14.43 -9.03 10.80
N ASN A 6 -14.57 -9.64 9.62
CA ASN A 6 -14.36 -11.07 9.45
C ASN A 6 -12.87 -11.39 9.58
N ILE A 7 -12.55 -12.56 10.16
CA ILE A 7 -11.19 -13.09 10.21
C ILE A 7 -11.20 -14.43 9.48
N ILE A 8 -10.43 -14.50 8.39
CA ILE A 8 -10.42 -15.66 7.50
C ILE A 8 -9.29 -16.62 7.90
N GLU A 9 -9.62 -17.90 8.09
CA GLU A 9 -8.61 -18.93 8.33
C GLU A 9 -8.04 -19.40 7.00
N VAL A 10 -6.75 -19.17 6.78
CA VAL A 10 -6.04 -19.62 5.58
C VAL A 10 -5.64 -21.09 5.75
N LYS A 11 -6.05 -21.95 4.83
CA LYS A 11 -5.73 -23.38 4.85
C LYS A 11 -4.23 -23.61 4.74
N GLU A 12 -3.72 -24.58 5.50
CA GLU A 12 -2.28 -24.81 5.63
C GLU A 12 -1.59 -25.25 4.33
N ASP A 13 -2.29 -26.01 3.49
CA ASP A 13 -1.77 -26.61 2.26
C ASP A 13 -1.98 -25.75 1.00
N SER A 14 -2.40 -24.50 1.15
CA SER A 14 -2.77 -23.64 0.02
C SER A 14 -1.59 -22.89 -0.63
N ILE A 15 -0.38 -22.98 -0.07
CA ILE A 15 0.78 -22.21 -0.56
C ILE A 15 1.11 -22.59 -2.00
N LEU A 16 1.07 -21.62 -2.91
CA LEU A 16 1.51 -21.76 -4.29
C LEU A 16 2.94 -21.27 -4.46
N GLU A 17 3.22 -20.05 -4.00
CA GLU A 17 4.49 -19.38 -4.24
C GLU A 17 4.87 -18.49 -3.06
N THR A 18 6.18 -18.37 -2.80
CA THR A 18 6.68 -17.45 -1.76
C THR A 18 6.98 -16.10 -2.40
N GLU A 19 6.45 -15.01 -1.84
CA GLU A 19 6.62 -13.66 -2.40
C GLU A 19 7.83 -12.97 -1.75
N GLN A 20 8.85 -12.63 -2.55
CA GLN A 20 10.17 -12.19 -2.05
C GLN A 20 10.31 -10.67 -1.85
N LEU A 21 9.41 -9.85 -2.40
CA LEU A 21 9.51 -8.39 -2.26
C LEU A 21 9.24 -7.93 -0.82
N GLY A 22 9.83 -6.83 -0.34
CA GLY A 22 9.57 -6.34 1.02
C GLY A 22 10.12 -7.24 2.14
N THR A 23 9.70 -6.99 3.38
CA THR A 23 10.39 -7.53 4.59
C THR A 23 9.53 -8.41 5.50
N LYS A 24 8.30 -8.74 5.07
CA LYS A 24 7.37 -9.58 5.83
C LYS A 24 7.34 -10.98 5.24
N ASP A 25 7.05 -11.98 6.07
CA ASP A 25 6.71 -13.32 5.58
C ASP A 25 5.38 -13.24 4.82
N LYS A 26 5.42 -13.55 3.52
CA LYS A 26 4.23 -13.55 2.67
C LYS A 26 4.30 -14.61 1.59
N PHE A 27 3.14 -15.08 1.19
CA PHE A 27 3.00 -16.12 0.18
C PHE A 27 1.70 -15.94 -0.59
N TRP A 28 1.75 -16.34 -1.85
CA TRP A 28 0.58 -16.45 -2.70
C TRP A 28 -0.07 -17.82 -2.50
N TYR A 29 -1.40 -17.83 -2.47
CA TYR A 29 -2.21 -19.03 -2.48
C TYR A 29 -3.43 -18.84 -3.39
N CYS A 30 -4.03 -19.93 -3.87
CA CYS A 30 -5.25 -19.87 -4.68
C CYS A 30 -6.42 -20.47 -3.91
N GLU A 31 -7.55 -19.76 -3.95
CA GLU A 31 -8.83 -20.21 -3.41
C GLU A 31 -9.93 -19.73 -4.36
N ASP A 32 -10.82 -20.64 -4.75
CA ASP A 32 -11.92 -20.38 -5.70
C ASP A 32 -11.46 -19.71 -7.01
N GLU A 33 -10.36 -20.22 -7.60
CA GLU A 33 -9.73 -19.70 -8.83
C GLU A 33 -9.14 -18.28 -8.72
N LEU A 34 -9.12 -17.69 -7.53
CA LEU A 34 -8.54 -16.39 -7.26
C LEU A 34 -7.22 -16.51 -6.48
N ASN A 35 -6.22 -15.73 -6.89
CA ASN A 35 -4.94 -15.65 -6.20
C ASN A 35 -5.00 -14.61 -5.08
N TYR A 36 -4.56 -15.00 -3.90
CA TYR A 36 -4.49 -14.16 -2.70
C TYR A 36 -3.06 -14.11 -2.18
N LEU A 37 -2.66 -12.93 -1.72
CA LEU A 37 -1.42 -12.72 -1.00
C LEU A 37 -1.71 -12.69 0.50
N TYR A 38 -1.25 -13.69 1.24
CA TYR A 38 -1.20 -13.62 2.70
C TYR A 38 0.03 -12.83 3.13
N LYS A 39 -0.15 -11.83 4.01
CA LYS A 39 0.92 -11.04 4.63
C LYS A 39 0.88 -11.24 6.14
N LYS A 40 1.89 -11.90 6.70
CA LYS A 40 2.00 -12.08 8.15
C LYS A 40 2.26 -10.74 8.85
N ALA A 41 1.51 -10.43 9.90
CA ALA A 41 1.79 -9.28 10.74
C ALA A 41 2.92 -9.59 11.73
N ARG A 42 3.78 -8.60 12.00
CA ARG A 42 4.80 -8.75 13.03
C ARG A 42 4.18 -8.82 14.43
N PRO A 43 4.70 -9.68 15.32
CA PRO A 43 4.24 -9.74 16.71
C PRO A 43 4.32 -8.36 17.39
N ASN A 44 3.37 -8.08 18.28
CA ASN A 44 3.32 -6.81 19.03
C ASN A 44 3.25 -5.56 18.15
N THR A 45 2.65 -5.69 16.97
CA THR A 45 2.36 -4.56 16.08
C THR A 45 0.89 -4.58 15.65
N GLY A 46 0.44 -3.43 15.15
CA GLY A 46 -0.86 -3.22 14.56
C GLY A 46 -0.90 -3.32 13.04
N GLU A 47 0.10 -3.94 12.42
CA GLU A 47 0.23 -3.97 10.95
C GLU A 47 -1.04 -4.51 10.26
N ALA A 48 -1.64 -5.59 10.79
CA ALA A 48 -2.84 -6.19 10.19
C ALA A 48 -4.08 -5.28 10.27
N TRP A 49 -4.40 -4.74 11.46
CA TRP A 49 -5.56 -3.87 11.60
C TRP A 49 -5.33 -2.52 10.92
N SER A 50 -4.10 -2.04 10.83
CA SER A 50 -3.78 -0.77 10.15
C SER A 50 -4.04 -0.90 8.64
N GLU A 51 -3.59 -2.00 8.03
CA GLU A 51 -3.86 -2.32 6.63
C GLU A 51 -5.37 -2.48 6.36
N LYS A 52 -6.09 -3.22 7.21
CA LYS A 52 -7.55 -3.39 7.08
C LYS A 52 -8.29 -2.06 7.23
N ILE A 53 -7.97 -1.25 8.24
CA ILE A 53 -8.65 0.04 8.43
C ILE A 53 -8.33 0.99 7.26
N ALA A 54 -7.09 1.03 6.78
CA ALA A 54 -6.73 1.85 5.63
C ALA A 54 -7.52 1.46 4.37
N SER A 55 -7.74 0.16 4.14
CA SER A 55 -8.52 -0.32 2.99
C SER A 55 -10.01 0.07 3.12
N GLU A 56 -10.60 -0.04 4.30
CA GLU A 56 -11.98 0.43 4.56
C GLU A 56 -12.13 1.95 4.40
N LEU A 57 -11.13 2.73 4.81
CA LEU A 57 -11.13 4.17 4.59
C LEU A 57 -11.03 4.52 3.10
N CYS A 58 -10.29 3.74 2.30
CA CYS A 58 -10.25 3.92 0.84
C CYS A 58 -11.61 3.68 0.21
N GLU A 59 -12.33 2.64 0.63
CA GLU A 59 -13.70 2.34 0.16
C GLU A 59 -14.64 3.52 0.44
N LEU A 60 -14.61 4.07 1.67
CA LEU A 60 -15.43 5.23 2.04
C LEU A 60 -15.09 6.48 1.22
N LEU A 61 -13.82 6.66 0.87
CA LEU A 61 -13.34 7.76 0.01
C LEU A 61 -13.54 7.47 -1.49
N LYS A 62 -13.95 6.26 -1.86
CA LYS A 62 -14.02 5.77 -3.24
C LYS A 62 -12.67 5.86 -3.98
N LEU A 63 -11.57 5.74 -3.24
CA LEU A 63 -10.24 5.65 -3.84
C LEU A 63 -10.04 4.25 -4.44
N PRO A 64 -9.28 4.10 -5.52
CA PRO A 64 -8.87 2.79 -6.04
C PRO A 64 -7.81 2.20 -5.11
N TYR A 65 -8.04 1.00 -4.58
CA TYR A 65 -7.22 0.39 -3.55
C TYR A 65 -7.14 -1.14 -3.69
N ALA A 66 -6.09 -1.74 -3.13
CA ALA A 66 -6.04 -3.18 -2.93
C ALA A 66 -6.93 -3.58 -1.74
N HIS A 67 -7.78 -4.58 -1.92
CA HIS A 67 -8.66 -5.09 -0.87
C HIS A 67 -7.86 -5.87 0.17
N TYR A 68 -8.23 -5.72 1.45
CA TYR A 68 -7.61 -6.46 2.55
C TYR A 68 -8.67 -7.01 3.48
N GLU A 69 -8.51 -8.26 3.88
CA GLU A 69 -9.24 -8.89 4.99
C GLU A 69 -8.26 -9.35 6.06
N LEU A 70 -8.73 -9.41 7.32
CA LEU A 70 -7.95 -10.00 8.40
C LEU A 70 -7.90 -11.52 8.21
N ALA A 71 -6.77 -12.12 8.54
CA ALA A 71 -6.59 -13.54 8.38
C ALA A 71 -5.70 -14.17 9.46
N ILE A 72 -5.88 -15.47 9.65
CA ILE A 72 -5.02 -16.31 10.50
C ILE A 72 -4.46 -17.44 9.64
N TRP A 73 -3.15 -17.67 9.76
CA TRP A 73 -2.48 -18.84 9.17
C TRP A 73 -1.56 -19.49 10.19
N LYS A 74 -1.81 -20.77 10.51
CA LYS A 74 -1.07 -21.53 11.53
C LYS A 74 -0.97 -20.77 12.87
N GLY A 75 -2.08 -20.15 13.29
CA GLY A 75 -2.16 -19.34 14.50
C GLY A 75 -1.47 -17.97 14.44
N ASN A 76 -0.94 -17.56 13.27
CA ASN A 76 -0.34 -16.25 13.08
C ASN A 76 -1.36 -15.28 12.49
N LEU A 77 -1.50 -14.10 13.08
CA LEU A 77 -2.31 -13.02 12.54
C LEU A 77 -1.63 -12.39 11.31
N GLY A 78 -2.43 -12.04 10.33
CA GLY A 78 -2.01 -11.33 9.14
C GLY A 78 -3.19 -10.71 8.40
N THR A 79 -2.98 -10.45 7.12
CA THR A 79 -4.02 -10.03 6.18
C THR A 79 -3.94 -10.86 4.91
N ILE A 80 -5.07 -11.00 4.22
CA ILE A 80 -5.10 -11.50 2.85
C ILE A 80 -5.55 -10.39 1.91
N SER A 81 -4.98 -10.36 0.70
CA SER A 81 -5.37 -9.45 -0.37
C SER A 81 -5.53 -10.26 -1.65
N PRO A 82 -6.68 -10.22 -2.33
CA PRO A 82 -6.76 -10.75 -3.69
C PRO A 82 -5.77 -9.99 -4.59
N SER A 83 -5.26 -10.65 -5.63
CA SER A 83 -4.46 -9.99 -6.65
C SER A 83 -5.32 -8.92 -7.33
N PHE A 84 -4.84 -7.68 -7.31
CA PHE A 84 -5.42 -6.59 -8.09
C PHE A 84 -4.83 -6.51 -9.51
N VAL A 85 -3.86 -7.38 -9.84
CA VAL A 85 -3.26 -7.47 -11.17
C VAL A 85 -4.07 -8.48 -11.99
N PRO A 86 -4.73 -8.06 -13.07
CA PRO A 86 -5.47 -8.98 -13.93
C PRO A 86 -4.56 -10.00 -14.63
N GLU A 87 -5.16 -11.07 -15.14
CA GLU A 87 -4.45 -12.05 -15.95
C GLU A 87 -3.82 -11.39 -17.19
N ASN A 88 -2.60 -11.79 -17.54
CA ASN A 88 -1.78 -11.21 -18.62
C ASN A 88 -1.32 -9.77 -18.40
N ASN A 89 -1.55 -9.18 -17.23
CA ASN A 89 -0.94 -7.91 -16.84
C ASN A 89 0.26 -8.14 -15.92
N THR A 90 1.12 -7.13 -15.82
CA THR A 90 2.25 -7.12 -14.88
C THR A 90 2.26 -5.84 -14.06
N LEU A 91 2.54 -5.96 -12.76
CA LEU A 91 2.81 -4.81 -11.90
C LEU A 91 4.28 -4.41 -12.04
N ILE A 92 4.53 -3.19 -12.51
CA ILE A 92 5.86 -2.57 -12.53
C ILE A 92 5.92 -1.53 -11.41
N LEU A 93 6.80 -1.74 -10.45
CA LEU A 93 6.94 -0.89 -9.27
C LEU A 93 7.69 0.41 -9.58
N GLY A 94 7.45 1.43 -8.76
CA GLY A 94 8.05 2.76 -8.87
C GLY A 94 9.57 2.72 -8.99
N ASN A 95 10.29 1.87 -8.26
CA ASN A 95 11.74 1.76 -8.36
C ASN A 95 12.22 1.45 -9.78
N LYS A 96 11.55 0.51 -10.48
CA LYS A 96 11.83 0.17 -11.88
C LYS A 96 11.39 1.25 -12.85
N ILE A 97 10.29 1.94 -12.55
CA ILE A 97 9.79 3.06 -13.37
C ILE A 97 10.80 4.21 -13.33
N LEU A 98 11.27 4.58 -12.14
CA LEU A 98 12.14 5.74 -11.94
C LEU A 98 13.53 5.56 -12.57
N VAL A 99 14.06 4.33 -12.64
CA VAL A 99 15.29 4.01 -13.40
C VAL A 99 15.17 4.33 -14.89
N LYS A 100 13.96 4.32 -15.46
CA LYS A 100 13.74 4.69 -16.87
C LYS A 100 13.75 6.20 -17.10
N ILE A 101 13.61 6.98 -16.05
CA ILE A 101 13.65 8.45 -16.10
C ILE A 101 15.06 8.93 -15.77
N ASP A 102 15.66 8.34 -14.74
CA ASP A 102 17.04 8.60 -14.31
C ASP A 102 17.77 7.27 -14.15
N GLU A 103 18.71 6.97 -15.06
CA GLU A 103 19.50 5.74 -15.02
C GLU A 103 20.38 5.63 -13.75
N SER A 104 20.63 6.74 -13.06
CA SER A 104 21.38 6.78 -11.80
C SER A 104 20.50 6.51 -10.57
N TYR A 105 19.18 6.40 -10.75
CA TYR A 105 18.24 6.15 -9.67
C TYR A 105 18.58 4.83 -8.94
N PRO A 106 18.66 4.83 -7.59
CA PRO A 106 19.11 3.66 -6.83
C PRO A 106 17.99 2.61 -6.67
N GLU A 107 17.73 1.84 -7.73
CA GLU A 107 16.65 0.84 -7.85
C GLU A 107 16.54 -0.10 -6.65
N PHE A 108 17.70 -0.60 -6.19
CA PHE A 108 17.81 -1.68 -5.21
C PHE A 108 17.95 -1.18 -3.76
N ASN A 109 17.97 0.14 -3.55
CA ASN A 109 18.07 0.70 -2.22
C ASN A 109 16.68 0.84 -1.62
N ASN A 110 16.37 0.09 -0.56
CA ASN A 110 15.03 0.13 0.05
C ASN A 110 14.95 1.02 1.30
N TYR A 111 16.02 1.79 1.59
CA TYR A 111 16.09 2.60 2.80
C TYR A 111 16.65 3.99 2.50
N LYS A 112 15.89 5.03 2.90
CA LYS A 112 16.26 6.44 2.78
C LYS A 112 16.77 6.84 1.39
N VAL A 113 15.98 6.55 0.37
CA VAL A 113 16.25 6.92 -1.02
C VAL A 113 15.93 8.39 -1.22
N SER A 114 16.92 9.28 -1.02
CA SER A 114 16.74 10.73 -1.18
C SER A 114 16.33 11.15 -2.59
N GLU A 115 16.62 10.31 -3.58
CA GLU A 115 16.28 10.48 -4.99
C GLU A 115 14.79 10.25 -5.25
N HIS A 116 14.08 9.56 -4.36
CA HIS A 116 12.63 9.35 -4.42
C HIS A 116 11.91 10.66 -4.07
N THR A 117 11.97 11.62 -5.00
CA THR A 117 11.43 12.97 -4.82
C THR A 117 10.03 13.09 -5.39
N LEU A 118 9.26 14.08 -4.93
CA LEU A 118 7.95 14.36 -5.53
C LEU A 118 8.07 14.69 -7.03
N ASP A 119 9.12 15.44 -7.41
CA ASP A 119 9.34 15.85 -8.80
C ASP A 119 9.49 14.65 -9.75
N ILE A 120 10.33 13.67 -9.40
CA ILE A 120 10.56 12.51 -10.28
C ILE A 120 9.32 11.60 -10.36
N VAL A 121 8.53 11.53 -9.28
CA VAL A 121 7.26 10.79 -9.27
C VAL A 121 6.22 11.50 -10.15
N VAL A 122 6.10 12.82 -10.04
CA VAL A 122 5.22 13.61 -10.90
C VAL A 122 5.65 13.48 -12.36
N GLU A 123 6.96 13.52 -12.65
CA GLU A 123 7.49 13.30 -13.99
C GLU A 123 7.11 11.91 -14.53
N ALA A 124 7.23 10.87 -13.69
CA ALA A 124 6.87 9.50 -14.05
C ALA A 124 5.40 9.33 -14.43
N ILE A 125 4.50 10.04 -13.73
CA ILE A 125 3.05 9.88 -13.85
C ILE A 125 2.44 10.86 -14.86
N ALA A 126 2.90 12.11 -14.90
CA ALA A 126 2.24 13.21 -15.60
C ALA A 126 2.99 13.73 -16.82
N TYR A 127 4.32 13.66 -16.84
CA TYR A 127 5.14 14.28 -17.89
C TYR A 127 5.84 13.28 -18.81
N ASN A 128 5.51 12.00 -18.67
CA ASN A 128 6.08 10.96 -19.52
C ASN A 128 5.46 10.98 -20.93
N SER A 129 6.20 10.48 -21.91
CA SER A 129 5.72 10.33 -23.30
C SER A 129 4.61 9.28 -23.45
N ILE A 130 4.32 8.53 -22.38
CA ILE A 130 3.32 7.48 -22.31
C ILE A 130 2.12 8.01 -21.55
N ASN A 131 0.92 7.91 -22.13
CA ASN A 131 -0.32 8.25 -21.43
C ASN A 131 -0.59 7.20 -20.34
N ILE A 132 -0.55 7.62 -19.07
CA ILE A 132 -0.88 6.76 -17.93
C ILE A 132 -2.38 6.86 -17.67
N ASN A 133 -3.08 5.73 -17.86
CA ASN A 133 -4.52 5.64 -17.62
C ASN A 133 -4.83 5.62 -16.11
N LEU A 134 -6.10 5.93 -15.78
CA LEU A 134 -6.65 5.71 -14.45
C LEU A 134 -6.57 4.22 -14.05
N PRO A 135 -6.65 3.90 -12.74
CA PRO A 135 -6.68 2.51 -12.29
C PRO A 135 -7.76 1.67 -12.97
N LEU A 136 -7.40 0.43 -13.30
CA LEU A 136 -8.28 -0.49 -14.01
C LEU A 136 -9.56 -0.76 -13.21
N ASN A 137 -10.69 -0.85 -13.91
CA ASN A 137 -12.02 -1.13 -13.35
C ASN A 137 -12.48 -0.16 -12.24
N TRP A 138 -11.86 1.02 -12.14
CA TRP A 138 -12.24 2.04 -11.18
C TRP A 138 -13.02 3.18 -11.84
N LYS A 139 -14.02 3.69 -11.13
CA LYS A 139 -14.78 4.88 -11.53
C LYS A 139 -14.33 6.07 -10.68
N PRO A 140 -13.74 7.12 -11.27
CA PRO A 140 -13.28 8.27 -10.51
C PRO A 140 -14.42 9.04 -9.85
N ALA A 141 -14.09 9.68 -8.73
CA ALA A 141 -14.92 10.71 -8.13
C ALA A 141 -14.97 11.96 -9.05
N GLU A 142 -16.00 12.78 -8.88
CA GLU A 142 -16.13 14.04 -9.63
C GLU A 142 -14.89 14.93 -9.41
N GLY A 143 -14.32 15.44 -10.51
CA GLY A 143 -13.12 16.27 -10.49
C GLY A 143 -11.79 15.50 -10.52
N ILE A 144 -11.81 14.16 -10.64
CA ILE A 144 -10.60 13.36 -10.89
C ILE A 144 -10.66 12.79 -12.31
N GLU A 145 -9.75 13.24 -13.17
CA GLU A 145 -9.72 12.87 -14.59
C GLU A 145 -8.41 12.18 -14.99
N THR A 146 -7.34 12.41 -14.22
CA THR A 146 -5.98 11.97 -14.57
C THR A 146 -5.35 11.05 -13.51
N ALA A 147 -4.35 10.29 -13.94
CA ALA A 147 -3.56 9.45 -13.04
C ALA A 147 -2.84 10.28 -11.96
N ILE A 148 -2.37 11.49 -12.29
CA ILE A 148 -1.71 12.36 -11.32
C ILE A 148 -2.68 12.89 -10.26
N GLU A 149 -3.89 13.28 -10.63
CA GLU A 149 -4.93 13.68 -9.67
C GLU A 149 -5.33 12.52 -8.76
N THR A 150 -5.40 11.31 -9.30
CA THR A 150 -5.62 10.08 -8.53
C THR A 150 -4.49 9.85 -7.53
N PHE A 151 -3.24 10.03 -7.96
CA PHE A 151 -2.06 9.87 -7.12
C PHE A 151 -1.97 10.93 -6.02
N VAL A 152 -2.38 12.18 -6.30
CA VAL A 152 -2.56 13.19 -5.24
C VAL A 152 -3.57 12.72 -4.19
N GLY A 153 -4.65 12.04 -4.61
CA GLY A 153 -5.57 11.37 -3.69
C GLY A 153 -4.87 10.35 -2.76
N TYR A 154 -3.89 9.59 -3.27
CA TYR A 154 -3.10 8.66 -2.47
C TYR A 154 -2.23 9.39 -1.44
N LEU A 155 -1.61 10.51 -1.81
CA LEU A 155 -0.80 11.32 -0.89
C LEU A 155 -1.66 11.99 0.20
N LEU A 156 -2.88 12.41 -0.14
CA LEU A 156 -3.83 12.94 0.83
C LEU A 156 -4.30 11.86 1.81
N LEU A 157 -4.53 10.63 1.32
CA LEU A 157 -4.79 9.47 2.17
C LEU A 157 -3.61 9.24 3.13
N ASP A 158 -2.37 9.18 2.61
CA ASP A 158 -1.16 8.96 3.41
C ASP A 158 -1.01 10.01 4.52
N ALA A 159 -1.25 11.28 4.20
CA ALA A 159 -1.25 12.36 5.17
C ALA A 159 -2.35 12.19 6.24
N TRP A 160 -3.54 11.74 5.85
CA TRP A 160 -4.67 11.57 6.75
C TRP A 160 -4.48 10.40 7.72
N ILE A 161 -4.00 9.26 7.23
CA ILE A 161 -3.80 8.05 8.04
C ILE A 161 -2.39 8.00 8.67
N GLY A 162 -1.55 8.99 8.37
CA GLY A 162 -0.17 9.07 8.86
C GLY A 162 0.71 7.95 8.34
N ASN A 163 0.52 7.52 7.09
CA ASN A 163 1.36 6.53 6.44
C ASN A 163 2.76 7.12 6.20
N THR A 164 3.78 6.46 6.72
CA THR A 164 5.18 6.94 6.62
C THR A 164 6.02 6.15 5.63
N ASP A 165 5.41 5.28 4.82
CA ASP A 165 6.12 4.25 4.07
C ASP A 165 5.69 4.19 2.60
N ARG A 166 5.25 5.30 2.01
CA ARG A 166 5.04 5.42 0.55
C ARG A 166 6.37 5.51 -0.19
N HIS A 167 7.20 4.47 -0.11
CA HIS A 167 8.46 4.39 -0.84
C HIS A 167 8.22 3.93 -2.28
N HIS A 168 9.26 4.01 -3.11
CA HIS A 168 9.28 3.60 -4.52
C HIS A 168 8.81 2.17 -4.85
N GLU A 169 8.63 1.26 -3.89
CA GLU A 169 8.03 -0.07 -4.15
C GLU A 169 6.55 -0.16 -3.73
N ASN A 170 6.02 0.88 -3.06
CA ASN A 170 4.63 0.95 -2.57
C ASN A 170 3.73 1.80 -3.49
N TRP A 171 4.10 1.87 -4.77
CA TRP A 171 3.28 2.36 -5.87
C TRP A 171 3.84 1.79 -7.18
N GLY A 172 3.05 1.86 -8.25
CA GLY A 172 3.50 1.37 -9.55
C GLY A 172 2.42 1.45 -10.62
N PHE A 173 2.70 0.82 -11.76
CA PHE A 173 1.80 0.74 -12.90
C PHE A 173 1.43 -0.71 -13.20
N ILE A 174 0.19 -0.91 -13.65
CA ILE A 174 -0.26 -2.16 -14.25
C ILE A 174 -0.08 -2.03 -15.76
N MET A 175 0.70 -2.94 -16.34
CA MET A 175 1.07 -2.92 -17.76
C MET A 175 0.58 -4.18 -18.48
N ASN A 176 0.02 -3.97 -19.66
CA ASN A 176 -0.13 -4.96 -20.73
C ASN A 176 0.02 -4.18 -22.06
N ASP A 177 -1.02 -4.11 -22.91
CA ASP A 177 -1.05 -3.25 -24.10
C ASP A 177 -1.12 -1.75 -23.78
N SER A 178 -1.55 -1.40 -22.57
CA SER A 178 -1.59 -0.03 -22.06
C SER A 178 -1.02 0.05 -20.66
N VAL A 179 -0.75 1.27 -20.20
CA VAL A 179 -0.19 1.55 -18.87
C VAL A 179 -1.25 2.24 -18.03
N SER A 180 -1.58 1.66 -16.88
CA SER A 180 -2.54 2.22 -15.92
C SER A 180 -1.89 2.39 -14.56
N LEU A 181 -2.26 3.43 -13.81
CA LEU A 181 -1.83 3.56 -12.42
C LEU A 181 -2.35 2.36 -11.60
N ALA A 182 -1.51 1.75 -10.76
CA ALA A 182 -1.98 0.72 -9.85
C ALA A 182 -2.92 1.31 -8.79
N PRO A 183 -3.92 0.55 -8.27
CA PRO A 183 -4.63 0.97 -7.07
C PRO A 183 -3.65 1.18 -5.92
N THR A 184 -4.00 1.98 -4.90
CA THR A 184 -3.11 2.17 -3.75
C THR A 184 -3.02 0.89 -2.89
N PHE A 185 -1.83 0.55 -2.41
CA PHE A 185 -1.57 -0.65 -1.61
C PHE A 185 -0.48 -0.42 -0.54
N ASP A 186 -0.31 -1.39 0.36
CA ASP A 186 0.68 -1.43 1.45
C ASP A 186 0.63 -0.24 2.42
N HIS A 187 -0.43 -0.21 3.23
CA HIS A 187 -0.69 0.84 4.22
C HIS A 187 -0.43 0.37 5.67
N ALA A 188 0.15 -0.80 5.90
CA ALA A 188 0.43 -1.32 7.24
C ALA A 188 1.30 -0.39 8.13
N SER A 189 2.04 0.55 7.54
CA SER A 189 2.85 1.57 8.22
C SER A 189 2.06 2.83 8.60
N SER A 190 0.75 2.70 8.85
CA SER A 190 -0.15 3.81 9.17
C SER A 190 -0.70 3.75 10.61
N LEU A 191 -1.46 4.78 11.00
CA LEU A 191 -2.36 4.81 12.17
C LEU A 191 -1.70 4.53 13.54
N GLY A 192 -0.39 4.65 13.66
CA GLY A 192 0.33 4.35 14.90
C GLY A 192 0.33 2.87 15.26
N ARG A 193 0.39 2.03 14.22
CA ARG A 193 0.51 0.57 14.30
C ARG A 193 1.63 0.08 15.22
N GLU A 194 2.68 0.86 15.44
CA GLU A 194 3.81 0.48 16.30
C GLU A 194 3.56 0.74 17.79
N LEU A 195 2.48 1.45 18.13
CA LEU A 195 2.13 1.74 19.51
C LEU A 195 1.36 0.57 20.14
N LEU A 196 1.82 0.12 21.31
CA LEU A 196 1.06 -0.78 22.17
C LEU A 196 0.01 0.00 22.97
N ASP A 197 -1.03 -0.70 23.45
CA ASP A 197 -2.14 -0.06 24.15
C ASP A 197 -1.73 0.80 25.36
N PRO A 198 -0.77 0.40 26.21
CA PRO A 198 -0.29 1.28 27.28
C PRO A 198 0.29 2.60 26.77
N GLU A 199 1.03 2.58 25.66
CA GLU A 199 1.61 3.78 25.06
C GLU A 199 0.54 4.63 24.35
N LYS A 200 -0.46 4.02 23.70
CA LYS A 200 -1.62 4.74 23.17
C LYS A 200 -2.35 5.49 24.27
N GLN A 201 -2.66 4.80 25.38
CA GLN A 201 -3.36 5.40 26.53
C GLN A 201 -2.55 6.53 27.14
N LYS A 202 -1.23 6.34 27.32
CA LYS A 202 -0.33 7.40 27.80
C LYS A 202 -0.36 8.64 26.90
N LYS A 203 -0.32 8.47 25.57
CA LYS A 203 -0.38 9.60 24.63
C LYS A 203 -1.72 10.33 24.67
N ILE A 204 -2.83 9.60 24.79
CA ILE A 204 -4.18 10.15 24.91
C ILE A 204 -4.31 10.93 26.22
N ASN A 205 -3.95 10.32 27.35
CA ASN A 205 -4.05 10.93 28.68
C ASN A 205 -3.18 12.19 28.81
N ASN A 206 -1.99 12.16 28.22
CA ASN A 206 -1.09 13.31 28.21
C ASN A 206 -1.42 14.34 27.12
N LYS A 207 -2.46 14.12 26.30
CA LYS A 207 -2.89 15.00 25.20
C LYS A 207 -1.77 15.32 24.19
N VAL A 208 -0.92 14.35 23.90
CA VAL A 208 0.24 14.49 22.99
C VAL A 208 0.08 13.77 21.65
N VAL A 209 -1.14 13.37 21.29
CA VAL A 209 -1.43 12.71 20.00
C VAL A 209 -1.00 13.59 18.81
N LYS A 210 -1.23 14.91 18.87
CA LYS A 210 -0.78 15.86 17.86
C LYS A 210 0.75 15.82 17.67
N ASN A 211 1.52 15.75 18.75
CA ASN A 211 2.97 15.70 18.70
C ASN A 211 3.47 14.37 18.12
N TYR A 212 2.71 13.30 18.32
CA TYR A 212 2.98 12.01 17.70
C TYR A 212 2.72 12.07 16.19
N ALA A 213 1.53 12.51 15.77
CA ALA A 213 1.17 12.64 14.35
C ALA A 213 2.11 13.59 13.60
N ALA A 214 2.57 14.68 14.24
CA ALA A 214 3.52 15.62 13.66
C ALA A 214 4.91 15.02 13.37
N LYS A 215 5.19 13.78 13.79
CA LYS A 215 6.42 13.05 13.44
C LYS A 215 6.28 12.19 12.18
N SER A 216 5.07 11.96 11.69
CA SER A 216 4.87 11.29 10.41
C SER A 216 5.55 12.11 9.31
N ARG A 217 6.36 11.44 8.51
CA ARG A 217 7.09 12.03 7.37
C ARG A 217 6.77 11.20 6.14
N SER A 218 6.67 11.87 5.00
CA SER A 218 6.58 11.19 3.70
C SER A 218 7.87 10.42 3.44
N ALA A 219 7.75 9.30 2.71
CA ALA A 219 8.89 8.61 2.11
C ALA A 219 9.26 9.21 0.74
N MET A 220 8.66 10.34 0.36
CA MET A 220 9.08 11.20 -0.74
C MET A 220 9.84 12.42 -0.21
N TYR A 221 10.92 12.76 -0.88
CA TYR A 221 11.84 13.83 -0.50
C TYR A 221 11.60 15.11 -1.30
N GLU A 222 11.97 16.24 -0.70
CA GLU A 222 12.13 17.54 -1.37
C GLU A 222 13.59 17.67 -1.81
N LYS A 223 13.83 18.27 -2.99
CA LYS A 223 15.19 18.53 -3.50
C LYS A 223 15.86 19.70 -2.77
#